data_AF-A0A443IK12-F1
#
_entry.id   AF-A0A443IK12-F1
#
_cell.length_a   1.000
_cell.length_b   1.000
_cell.length_c   1.000
_cell.angle_alpha   90.00
_cell.angle_beta   90.00
_cell.angle_gamma   90.00
#
_symmetry.space_group_name_H-M   'P 1'
#
loop_
_entity.id
_entity.type
_entity.pdbx_description
1 polymer ?
#
loop_
_entity_poly.entity_id
_entity_poly.type
_entity_poly.pdbx_seq_one_letter_code
_entity_poly.pdbx_strand_id
1 'polypeptide(L)'
;MKKFFKQPSKVALTTLIITITLTILHICIISLIGVDLKIVPKIAFAFMEITTPFLIISPLVGFIYSFFIKGKLKILYIILHLACICTISVFAFLAIMFRYFVPFAP
;
A
#
# COMPACT_ATOMS: atom_id res chain seq x y z
N MET A 1 -0.41 17.61 -21.09
CA MET A 1 0.01 17.62 -19.66
C MET A 1 -0.81 18.55 -18.75
N LYS A 2 -1.31 19.73 -19.18
CA LYS A 2 -2.10 20.65 -18.31
C LYS A 2 -3.37 20.06 -17.66
N LYS A 3 -4.00 19.05 -18.27
CA LYS A 3 -5.21 18.39 -17.72
C LYS A 3 -4.90 17.31 -16.66
N PHE A 4 -3.73 16.66 -16.71
CA PHE A 4 -3.37 15.58 -15.77
C PHE A 4 -3.12 16.13 -14.36
N PHE A 5 -2.51 17.32 -14.27
CA PHE A 5 -2.19 18.00 -13.01
C PHE A 5 -3.26 19.01 -12.58
N LYS A 6 -4.51 18.85 -13.00
CA LYS A 6 -5.54 19.89 -12.76
C LYS A 6 -5.83 20.07 -11.26
N GLN A 7 -5.72 18.99 -10.46
CA GLN A 7 -6.02 18.98 -9.03
C GLN A 7 -5.08 18.01 -8.27
N PRO A 8 -3.79 18.34 -8.11
CA PRO A 8 -2.80 17.42 -7.54
C PRO A 8 -3.08 17.06 -6.08
N SER A 9 -3.66 17.99 -5.31
CA SER A 9 -4.07 17.75 -3.92
C SER A 9 -5.16 16.68 -3.81
N LYS A 10 -6.13 16.67 -4.74
CA LYS A 10 -7.16 15.64 -4.75
C LYS A 10 -6.60 14.27 -5.08
N VAL A 11 -5.71 14.19 -6.08
CA VAL A 11 -5.06 12.92 -6.44
C VAL A 11 -4.22 12.39 -5.26
N ALA A 12 -3.41 13.25 -4.63
CA ALA A 12 -2.62 12.87 -3.46
C ALA A 12 -3.50 12.41 -2.28
N LEU A 13 -4.62 13.08 -2.02
CA LEU A 13 -5.54 12.67 -0.96
C LEU A 13 -6.22 11.34 -1.28
N THR A 14 -6.74 11.17 -2.51
CA THR A 14 -7.43 9.94 -2.92
C THR A 14 -6.49 8.74 -2.90
N THR A 15 -5.26 8.90 -3.40
CA THR A 15 -4.25 7.83 -3.37
C THR A 15 -3.84 7.48 -1.95
N LEU A 16 -3.72 8.46 -1.05
CA LEU A 16 -3.48 8.22 0.37
C LEU A 16 -4.62 7.42 1.02
N ILE A 17 -5.88 7.82 0.79
CA ILE A 17 -7.07 7.12 1.29
C ILE A 17 -7.13 5.68 0.76
N ILE A 18 -6.88 5.48 -0.54
CA ILE A 18 -6.84 4.14 -1.15
C ILE A 18 -5.74 3.30 -0.50
N THR A 19 -4.54 3.86 -0.31
CA THR A 19 -3.42 3.15 0.30
C THR A 19 -3.74 2.71 1.72
N ILE A 20 -4.29 3.60 2.54
CA ILE A 20 -4.67 3.29 3.93
C ILE A 20 -5.79 2.24 3.95
N THR A 21 -6.83 2.41 3.14
CA THR A 21 -7.96 1.48 3.04
C THR A 21 -7.48 0.08 2.64
N LEU A 22 -6.65 -0.02 1.60
CA LEU A 22 -6.10 -1.30 1.15
C LEU A 22 -5.19 -1.94 2.21
N THR A 23 -4.39 -1.14 2.93
CA THR A 23 -3.54 -1.63 4.02
C THR A 23 -4.38 -2.24 5.14
N ILE A 24 -5.42 -1.53 5.60
CA ILE A 24 -6.32 -2.02 6.65
C ILE A 24 -7.02 -3.30 6.18
N LEU A 25 -7.50 -3.31 4.93
CA LEU A 25 -8.18 -4.47 4.37
C LEU A 25 -7.26 -5.70 4.29
N HIS A 26 -6.00 -5.53 3.91
CA HIS A 26 -5.00 -6.59 3.96
C HIS A 26 -4.78 -7.13 5.37
N ILE A 27 -4.64 -6.25 6.37
CA ILE A 27 -4.49 -6.66 7.78
C ILE A 27 -5.70 -7.48 8.25
N CYS A 28 -6.92 -7.05 7.91
CA CYS A 28 -8.13 -7.78 8.23
C CYS A 28 -8.17 -9.16 7.56
N ILE A 29 -7.79 -9.24 6.29
CA ILE A 29 -7.78 -10.50 5.52
C ILE A 29 -6.74 -11.47 6.08
N ILE A 30 -5.53 -10.99 6.40
CA ILE A 30 -4.49 -11.82 7.03
C ILE A 30 -4.99 -12.40 8.36
N SER A 31 -5.73 -11.61 9.15
CA SER A 31 -6.32 -12.07 10.40
C SER A 31 -7.37 -13.18 10.22
N LEU A 32 -8.00 -13.25 9.04
CA LEU A 32 -8.99 -14.29 8.70
C LEU A 32 -8.37 -15.58 8.17
N ILE A 33 -7.09 -15.60 7.80
CA ILE A 33 -6.43 -16.80 7.25
C ILE A 33 -6.37 -17.94 8.29
N GLY A 34 -6.40 -17.62 9.59
CA GLY A 34 -6.42 -18.61 10.68
C GLY A 34 -7.78 -19.27 10.93
N VAL A 35 -8.83 -18.91 10.19
CA VAL A 35 -10.16 -19.51 10.35
C VAL A 35 -10.20 -20.86 9.61
N ASP A 36 -10.67 -21.90 10.30
CA ASP A 36 -10.64 -23.31 9.87
C ASP A 36 -11.71 -23.68 8.80
N LEU A 37 -11.87 -22.79 7.82
CA LEU A 37 -12.76 -22.94 6.67
C LEU A 37 -11.88 -23.01 5.42
N LYS A 38 -11.75 -24.18 4.79
CA LYS A 38 -10.89 -24.43 3.62
C LYS A 38 -11.03 -23.44 2.45
N ILE A 39 -12.17 -22.75 2.36
CA ILE A 39 -12.48 -21.77 1.31
C ILE A 39 -11.89 -20.39 1.63
N VAL A 40 -11.82 -20.02 2.90
CA VAL A 40 -11.42 -18.68 3.36
C VAL A 40 -9.97 -18.34 2.95
N PRO A 41 -8.96 -19.21 3.16
CA PRO A 41 -7.60 -18.93 2.71
C PRO A 41 -7.48 -18.73 1.19
N LYS A 42 -8.20 -19.52 0.38
CA LYS A 42 -8.13 -19.41 -1.08
C LYS A 42 -8.64 -18.07 -1.59
N ILE A 43 -9.78 -17.62 -1.06
CA ILE A 43 -10.34 -16.31 -1.41
C ILE A 43 -9.42 -15.18 -0.91
N ALA A 44 -8.89 -15.31 0.31
CA ALA A 44 -7.95 -14.35 0.88
C ALA A 44 -6.69 -14.19 0.02
N PHE A 45 -6.07 -15.29 -0.43
CA PHE A 45 -4.89 -15.25 -1.29
C PHE A 45 -5.18 -14.60 -2.64
N ALA A 46 -6.27 -15.00 -3.32
CA ALA A 46 -6.66 -14.42 -4.60
C ALA A 46 -6.92 -12.90 -4.48
N PHE A 47 -7.59 -12.48 -3.39
CA PHE A 47 -7.83 -11.08 -3.12
C PHE A 47 -6.52 -10.30 -2.92
N MET A 48 -5.61 -10.82 -2.11
CA MET A 48 -4.32 -10.18 -1.85
C MET A 48 -3.49 -10.07 -3.13
N GLU A 49 -3.45 -11.10 -3.96
CA GLU A 49 -2.72 -11.10 -5.23
C GLU A 49 -3.21 -9.99 -6.18
N ILE A 50 -4.53 -9.79 -6.27
CA ILE A 50 -5.13 -8.73 -7.10
C ILE A 50 -4.87 -7.35 -6.53
N THR A 51 -4.95 -7.17 -5.21
CA THR A 51 -4.93 -5.84 -4.58
C THR A 51 -3.54 -5.35 -4.20
N THR A 52 -2.54 -6.23 -4.08
CA THR A 52 -1.15 -5.87 -3.75
C THR A 52 -0.52 -4.91 -4.78
N PRO A 53 -0.66 -5.10 -6.10
CA PRO A 53 -0.14 -4.15 -7.08
C PRO A 53 -0.69 -2.72 -6.89
N PHE A 54 -1.97 -2.60 -6.54
CA PHE A 54 -2.59 -1.30 -6.26
C PHE A 54 -2.03 -0.67 -4.98
N LEU A 55 -1.71 -1.49 -3.96
CA LEU A 55 -1.09 -1.03 -2.73
C LEU A 55 0.33 -0.48 -2.96
N ILE A 56 1.05 -0.99 -3.96
CA ILE A 56 2.38 -0.50 -4.36
C ILE A 56 2.26 0.77 -5.22
N ILE A 57 1.38 0.76 -6.23
CA ILE A 57 1.28 1.85 -7.22
C ILE A 57 0.65 3.10 -6.60
N SER A 58 -0.39 2.96 -5.78
CA SER A 58 -1.14 4.09 -5.21
C SER A 58 -0.25 5.09 -4.47
N PRO A 59 0.59 4.69 -3.49
CA PRO A 59 1.42 5.64 -2.76
C PRO A 59 2.52 6.25 -3.63
N LEU A 60 3.03 5.55 -4.65
CA LEU A 60 3.98 6.10 -5.63
C LEU A 60 3.35 7.21 -6.47
N VAL A 61 2.14 6.98 -6.98
CA VAL A 61 1.38 8.01 -7.70
C VAL A 61 1.13 9.20 -6.79
N GLY A 62 0.62 8.97 -5.57
CA GLY A 62 0.37 10.03 -4.61
C GLY A 62 1.63 10.82 -4.25
N PHE A 63 2.78 10.15 -4.11
CA PHE A 63 4.07 10.78 -3.87
C PHE A 63 4.47 11.71 -5.01
N ILE A 64 4.40 11.25 -6.27
CA ILE A 64 4.70 12.08 -7.45
C ILE A 64 3.77 13.30 -7.48
N TYR A 65 2.47 13.11 -7.28
CA TYR A 65 1.50 14.21 -7.27
C TYR A 65 1.71 15.21 -6.13
N SER A 66 2.27 14.77 -5.01
CA SER A 66 2.57 15.62 -3.86
C SER A 66 3.58 16.73 -4.20
N PHE A 67 4.51 16.50 -5.13
CA PHE A 67 5.46 17.54 -5.56
C PHE A 67 4.82 18.73 -6.29
N PHE A 68 3.65 18.51 -6.89
CA PHE A 68 2.89 19.52 -7.64
C PHE A 68 1.89 20.30 -6.77
N ILE A 69 1.72 19.92 -5.50
CA ILE A 69 0.90 20.66 -4.53
C ILE A 69 1.59 21.98 -4.17
N LYS A 70 0.80 23.06 -4.06
CA LYS A 70 1.29 24.39 -3.63
C LYS A 70 1.03 24.62 -2.15
N GLY A 71 1.88 25.41 -1.51
CA GLY A 71 1.72 25.83 -0.10
C GLY A 71 2.26 24.84 0.92
N LYS A 72 1.96 25.11 2.20
CA LYS A 72 2.54 24.39 3.36
C LYS A 72 2.15 22.89 3.41
N LEU A 73 0.99 22.53 2.84
CA LEU A 73 0.52 21.14 2.79
C LEU A 73 1.39 20.23 1.90
N LYS A 74 2.18 20.80 0.98
CA LYS A 74 3.08 20.03 0.10
C LYS A 74 3.98 19.08 0.89
N ILE A 75 4.67 19.61 1.90
CA ILE A 75 5.64 18.85 2.70
C ILE A 75 4.94 17.72 3.45
N LEU A 76 3.76 18.00 4.03
CA LEU A 76 2.95 17.01 4.73
C LEU A 76 2.58 15.83 3.83
N TYR A 77 2.07 16.09 2.62
CA TYR A 77 1.72 15.04 1.67
C TYR A 77 2.92 14.22 1.21
N ILE A 78 4.09 14.86 1.00
CA ILE A 78 5.33 14.17 0.65
C ILE A 78 5.74 13.22 1.77
N ILE A 79 5.76 13.68 3.03
CA ILE A 79 6.15 12.87 4.18
C ILE A 79 5.17 11.70 4.38
N LEU A 80 3.87 11.94 4.26
CA LEU A 80 2.85 10.89 4.42
C LEU A 80 3.01 9.78 3.36
N HIS A 81 3.15 10.14 2.09
CA HIS A 81 3.35 9.14 1.03
C HIS A 81 4.69 8.43 1.16
N LEU A 82 5.75 9.15 1.54
CA LEU A 82 7.06 8.54 1.79
C LEU A 82 6.98 7.52 2.92
N ALA A 83 6.31 7.85 4.03
CA ALA A 83 6.08 6.93 5.14
C ALA A 83 5.33 5.68 4.69
N CYS A 84 4.29 5.82 3.86
CA CYS A 84 3.58 4.67 3.27
C CYS A 84 4.53 3.80 2.42
N ILE A 85 5.31 4.40 1.52
CA ILE A 85 6.26 3.68 0.66
C ILE A 85 7.28 2.92 1.50
N CYS A 86 7.90 3.60 2.48
CA CYS A 86 8.87 2.98 3.38
C CYS A 86 8.26 1.83 4.17
N THR A 87 7.06 2.01 4.72
CA THR A 87 6.36 0.98 5.49
C THR A 87 6.10 -0.26 4.64
N ILE A 88 5.49 -0.08 3.46
CA ILE A 88 5.21 -1.20 2.53
C ILE A 88 6.51 -1.88 2.10
N SER A 89 7.58 -1.12 1.85
CA SER A 89 8.89 -1.65 1.46
C SER A 89 9.51 -2.50 2.58
N VAL A 90 9.43 -2.05 3.83
CA VAL A 90 9.91 -2.82 5.00
C VAL A 90 9.13 -4.11 5.15
N PHE A 91 7.79 -4.08 5.05
CA PHE A 91 6.98 -5.29 5.12
C PHE A 91 7.28 -6.26 3.98
N ALA A 92 7.43 -5.77 2.75
CA ALA A 92 7.79 -6.59 1.61
C ALA A 92 9.18 -7.23 1.78
N PHE A 93 10.16 -6.44 2.25
CA PHE A 93 11.49 -6.92 2.56
C PHE A 93 11.46 -8.02 3.65
N LEU A 94 10.75 -7.79 4.77
CA LEU A 94 10.60 -8.78 5.83
C LEU A 94 9.92 -10.07 5.31
N ALA A 95 8.86 -9.95 4.51
CA ALA A 95 8.17 -11.10 3.94
C ALA A 95 9.09 -11.94 3.04
N ILE A 96 9.94 -11.29 2.23
CA ILE A 96 10.94 -11.96 1.39
C ILE A 96 12.02 -12.63 2.25
N MET A 97 12.55 -11.92 3.24
CA MET A 97 13.56 -12.45 4.17
C MET A 97 13.06 -13.69 4.88
N PHE A 98 11.87 -13.63 5.48
CA PHE A 98 11.29 -14.77 6.19
C PHE A 98 10.90 -15.93 5.26
N ARG A 99 10.47 -15.64 4.02
CA ARG A 99 10.07 -16.71 3.09
C ARG A 99 11.26 -17.47 2.48
N TYR A 100 12.35 -16.78 2.18
CA TYR A 100 13.42 -17.35 1.34
C TYR A 100 14.77 -17.47 2.04
N PHE A 101 15.05 -16.64 3.05
CA PHE A 101 16.40 -16.51 3.61
C PHE A 101 16.50 -16.97 5.05
N VAL A 102 15.43 -16.85 5.83
CA VAL A 102 15.40 -17.37 7.20
C VAL A 102 14.93 -18.83 7.14
N PRO A 103 15.79 -19.82 7.41
CA PRO A 103 15.35 -21.18 7.60
C PRO A 103 14.60 -21.22 8.94
N PHE A 104 13.27 -21.21 8.88
CA PHE A 104 12.48 -21.68 10.01
C PHE A 104 12.65 -23.22 10.06
N ALA A 105 13.78 -23.67 10.63
CA ALA A 105 14.18 -25.08 10.63
C ALA A 105 13.30 -25.96 11.56
N PRO A 106 13.29 -27.31 11.40
CA PRO A 106 13.54 -28.12 10.20
C PRO A 106 12.25 -28.58 9.48
#